data_AF-A0A7W0HAN6-F1
#
_entry.id   AF-A0A7W0HAN6-F1
#
_cell.length_a   1.000
_cell.length_b   1.000
_cell.length_c   1.000
_cell.angle_alpha   90.00
_cell.angle_beta   90.00
_cell.angle_gamma   90.00
#
_symmetry.space_group_name_H-M   'P 1'
#
loop_
_entity.id
_entity.type
_entity.pdbx_description
1 polymer ?
#
loop_
_entity_poly.entity_id
_entity_poly.type
_entity_poly.pdbx_seq_one_letter_code
_entity_poly.pdbx_strand_id
1 'polypeptide(L)'
;MSVTDPRVESVVEAVSACIEAKYVDAAADARAAEHLRRLARGGRYVGASYGAELAAKLTTDLHEELLDLHLQVRWSDQAQEASTTSQ
;
A
#
# COMPACT_ATOMS: atom_id res chain seq x y z
N MET A 1 -7.29 -10.31 -19.95
CA MET A 1 -7.58 -10.41 -18.51
C MET A 1 -6.24 -10.40 -17.80
N SER A 2 -5.86 -9.27 -17.20
CA SER A 2 -4.61 -9.21 -16.44
C SER A 2 -4.87 -9.80 -15.07
N VAL A 3 -4.28 -10.97 -14.78
CA VAL A 3 -4.36 -11.60 -13.47
C VAL A 3 -3.31 -10.92 -12.59
N THR A 4 -3.74 -10.09 -11.65
CA THR A 4 -2.85 -9.55 -10.61
C THR A 4 -2.43 -10.69 -9.69
N ASP A 5 -1.15 -10.74 -9.31
CA ASP A 5 -0.63 -11.76 -8.40
C ASP A 5 -1.35 -11.65 -7.04
N PRO A 6 -1.88 -12.76 -6.47
CA PRO A 6 -2.61 -12.73 -5.20
C PRO A 6 -1.78 -12.18 -4.02
N ARG A 7 -0.44 -12.26 -4.08
CA ARG A 7 0.44 -11.63 -3.08
C ARG A 7 0.44 -10.12 -3.20
N VAL A 8 0.44 -9.60 -4.43
CA VAL A 8 0.35 -8.16 -4.69
C VAL A 8 -1.00 -7.64 -4.22
N GLU A 9 -2.08 -8.35 -4.52
CA GLU A 9 -3.43 -8.00 -4.03
C GLU A 9 -3.47 -7.97 -2.50
N SER A 10 -2.89 -8.96 -1.82
CA SER A 10 -2.81 -8.99 -0.36
C SER A 10 -2.00 -7.83 0.23
N VAL A 11 -0.91 -7.41 -0.41
CA VAL A 11 -0.11 -6.25 0.05
C VAL A 11 -0.89 -4.95 -0.15
N VAL A 12 -1.53 -4.78 -1.32
CA VAL A 12 -2.36 -3.60 -1.59
C VAL A 12 -3.46 -3.48 -0.54
N GLU A 13 -4.17 -4.56 -0.23
CA GLU A 13 -5.21 -4.53 0.79
C GLU A 13 -4.66 -4.23 2.19
N ALA A 14 -3.50 -4.79 2.56
CA ALA A 14 -2.86 -4.49 3.84
C ALA A 14 -2.45 -3.01 3.95
N VAL A 15 -1.94 -2.42 2.87
CA VAL A 15 -1.57 -1.00 2.83
C VAL A 15 -2.82 -0.11 2.88
N SER A 16 -3.84 -0.42 2.09
CA SER A 16 -5.13 0.29 2.11
C SER A 16 -5.75 0.29 3.51
N ALA A 17 -5.80 -0.87 4.18
CA ALA A 17 -6.32 -0.98 5.54
C ALA A 17 -5.47 -0.20 6.56
N CYS A 18 -4.14 -0.14 6.38
CA CYS A 18 -3.26 0.64 7.24
C CYS A 18 -3.54 2.15 7.11
N ILE A 19 -3.79 2.63 5.90
CA ILE A 19 -4.14 4.03 5.63
C ILE A 19 -5.47 4.37 6.29
N GLU A 20 -6.52 3.58 6.04
CA GLU A 20 -7.86 3.75 6.66
C GLU A 20 -7.81 3.75 8.20
N ALA A 21 -6.84 3.05 8.80
CA ALA A 21 -6.74 2.96 10.26
C ALA A 21 -5.89 4.07 10.90
N LYS A 22 -4.93 4.66 10.18
CA LYS A 22 -3.86 5.47 10.80
C LYS A 22 -3.67 6.84 10.18
N TYR A 23 -4.22 7.09 9.00
CA TYR A 23 -4.06 8.39 8.36
C TYR A 23 -4.92 9.44 9.05
N VAL A 24 -4.40 10.66 9.15
CA VAL A 24 -4.98 11.70 10.02
C VAL A 24 -6.28 12.30 9.46
N ASP A 25 -6.44 12.30 8.14
CA ASP A 25 -7.61 12.82 7.45
C ASP A 25 -8.53 11.68 6.99
N ALA A 26 -9.68 11.55 7.66
CA ALA A 26 -10.67 10.49 7.45
C ALA A 26 -11.49 10.59 6.15
N ALA A 27 -11.35 11.68 5.38
CA ALA A 27 -11.93 11.76 4.05
C ALA A 27 -10.89 11.37 2.99
N ALA A 28 -9.63 11.72 3.24
CA ALA A 28 -8.51 11.40 2.38
C ALA A 28 -8.09 9.92 2.48
N ASP A 29 -8.22 9.29 3.64
CA ASP A 29 -7.83 7.89 3.89
C ASP A 29 -8.63 6.88 3.04
N ALA A 30 -9.95 6.97 3.05
CA ALA A 30 -10.87 6.11 2.30
C ALA A 30 -10.70 6.33 0.80
N ARG A 31 -10.46 7.59 0.40
CA ARG A 31 -10.20 7.96 -1.00
C ARG A 31 -8.91 7.31 -1.49
N ALA A 32 -7.83 7.40 -0.72
CA ALA A 32 -6.54 6.79 -1.05
C ALA A 32 -6.59 5.26 -1.05
N ALA A 33 -7.23 4.66 -0.04
CA ALA A 33 -7.39 3.21 0.04
C ALA A 33 -8.17 2.65 -1.15
N GLU A 34 -9.29 3.28 -1.52
CA GLU A 34 -10.06 2.88 -2.70
C GLU A 34 -9.31 3.16 -4.01
N HIS A 35 -8.51 4.25 -4.07
CA HIS A 35 -7.65 4.53 -5.21
C HIS A 35 -6.67 3.37 -5.47
N LEU A 36 -5.95 2.91 -4.44
CA LEU A 36 -5.02 1.78 -4.55
C LEU A 36 -5.72 0.48 -5.00
N ARG A 37 -6.90 0.18 -4.43
CA ARG A 37 -7.71 -0.99 -4.82
C ARG A 37 -8.12 -0.93 -6.29
N ARG A 38 -8.55 0.24 -6.78
CA ARG A 38 -8.90 0.45 -8.20
C ARG A 38 -7.69 0.27 -9.12
N LEU A 39 -6.53 0.80 -8.75
CA LEU A 39 -5.29 0.61 -9.51
C LEU A 39 -4.89 -0.87 -9.60
N ALA A 40 -4.99 -1.61 -8.49
CA ALA A 40 -4.71 -3.04 -8.46
C ALA A 40 -5.65 -3.84 -9.37
N ARG A 41 -6.97 -3.56 -9.32
CA ARG A 41 -7.96 -4.18 -10.23
C ARG A 41 -7.76 -3.80 -11.69
N GLY A 42 -7.25 -2.59 -11.95
CA GLY A 42 -6.87 -2.11 -13.28
C GLY A 42 -5.56 -2.71 -13.81
N GLY A 43 -4.86 -3.52 -13.01
CA GLY A 43 -3.61 -4.17 -13.39
C GLY A 43 -2.38 -3.27 -13.32
N ARG A 44 -2.44 -2.12 -12.62
CA ARG A 44 -1.31 -1.19 -12.44
C ARG A 44 -0.04 -1.87 -11.89
N TYR A 45 -0.24 -2.88 -11.05
CA TYR A 45 0.83 -3.62 -10.38
C TYR A 45 1.15 -4.97 -11.03
N VAL A 46 0.54 -5.28 -12.18
CA VAL A 46 0.82 -6.52 -12.92
C VAL A 46 2.26 -6.49 -13.42
N GLY A 47 3.02 -7.54 -13.12
CA GLY A 47 4.43 -7.65 -13.46
C GLY A 47 5.37 -6.80 -12.61
N ALA A 48 4.88 -6.07 -11.60
CA ALA A 48 5.75 -5.46 -10.61
C ALA A 48 6.44 -6.57 -9.81
N SER A 49 7.76 -6.50 -9.67
CA SER A 49 8.48 -7.41 -8.79
C SER A 49 8.04 -7.16 -7.35
N TYR A 50 7.86 -8.23 -6.60
CA TYR A 50 7.51 -8.12 -5.18
C TYR A 50 8.61 -7.39 -4.40
N GLY A 51 8.26 -6.81 -3.26
CA GLY A 51 9.21 -6.13 -2.38
C GLY A 51 9.41 -4.64 -2.69
N ALA A 52 10.66 -4.20 -2.81
CA ALA A 52 10.98 -2.77 -2.92
C ALA A 52 10.36 -2.06 -4.13
N GLU A 53 10.22 -2.76 -5.26
CA GLU A 53 9.59 -2.19 -6.47
C GLU A 53 8.10 -1.91 -6.25
N LEU A 54 7.36 -2.86 -5.67
CA LEU A 54 5.96 -2.67 -5.31
C LEU A 54 5.79 -1.52 -4.29
N ALA A 55 6.64 -1.49 -3.26
CA ALA A 55 6.61 -0.43 -2.26
C ALA A 55 6.84 0.98 -2.86
N ALA A 56 7.78 1.09 -3.81
CA ALA A 56 8.02 2.34 -4.54
C ALA A 56 6.80 2.76 -5.37
N LYS A 57 6.17 1.82 -6.10
CA LYS A 57 4.96 2.12 -6.89
C LYS A 57 3.80 2.59 -6.02
N LEU A 58 3.54 1.88 -4.92
CA LEU A 58 2.50 2.27 -3.96
C LEU A 58 2.75 3.65 -3.37
N THR A 59 4.01 3.97 -3.05
CA THR A 59 4.40 5.30 -2.55
C THR A 59 4.11 6.39 -3.59
N THR A 60 4.51 6.18 -4.85
CA THR A 60 4.23 7.13 -5.94
C THR A 60 2.73 7.36 -6.11
N ASP A 61 1.93 6.29 -6.19
CA ASP A 61 0.50 6.41 -6.41
C ASP A 61 -0.19 7.11 -5.20
N LEU A 62 0.30 6.90 -3.98
CA LEU A 62 -0.18 7.62 -2.79
C LEU A 62 0.18 9.11 -2.79
N HIS A 63 1.40 9.46 -3.20
CA HIS A 63 1.79 10.87 -3.34
C HIS A 63 0.94 11.59 -4.38
N GLU A 64 0.62 10.92 -5.49
CA GLU A 64 -0.24 11.48 -6.54
C GLU A 64 -1.67 11.71 -6.04
N GLU A 65 -2.21 10.79 -5.23
CA GLU A 65 -3.59 10.86 -4.74
C GLU A 65 -3.77 11.78 -3.52
N LEU A 66 -2.80 11.80 -2.59
CA LEU A 66 -2.90 12.53 -1.32
C LEU A 66 -2.16 13.87 -1.33
N LEU A 67 -1.21 14.07 -2.26
CA LEU A 67 -0.26 15.18 -2.26
C LEU A 67 0.57 15.29 -0.96
N ASP A 68 0.62 14.22 -0.17
CA ASP A 68 1.43 14.09 1.04
C ASP A 68 2.74 13.38 0.71
N LEU A 69 3.84 14.13 0.60
CA LEU A 69 5.17 13.61 0.29
C LEU A 69 5.87 12.93 1.47
N HIS A 70 5.28 13.00 2.67
CA HIS A 70 5.82 12.36 3.87
C HIS A 70 5.32 10.92 4.03
N LEU A 71 4.22 10.54 3.34
CA LEU A 71 3.66 9.20 3.42
C LEU A 71 4.42 8.22 2.51
N GLN A 72 5.07 7.22 3.10
CA GLN A 72 5.89 6.27 2.34
C GLN A 72 5.57 4.82 2.68
N VAL A 73 5.51 3.97 1.66
CA VAL A 73 5.49 2.51 1.80
C VAL A 73 6.91 2.00 1.64
N ARG A 74 7.41 1.28 2.65
CA ARG A 74 8.77 0.73 2.65
C ARG A 74 8.72 -0.78 2.75
N TRP A 75 9.47 -1.45 1.88
CA TRP A 75 9.74 -2.86 2.02
C TRP A 75 10.86 -3.09 3.04
N SER A 76 10.69 -4.11 3.88
CA SER A 76 11.69 -4.57 4.82
C SER A 76 11.80 -6.09 4.72
N ASP A 77 13.02 -6.59 4.49
CA ASP A 77 13.31 -8.04 4.55
C ASP A 77 13.34 -8.56 6.00
N GLN A 78 13.41 -7.65 6.96
CA GLN A 78 13.14 -7.99 8.35
C GLN A 78 11.64 -8.11 8.49
N ALA A 79 11.15 -9.35 8.66
CA ALA A 79 9.84 -9.60 9.24
C ALA A 79 9.82 -8.82 10.55
N GLN A 80 9.13 -7.68 10.55
CA GLN A 80 9.04 -6.85 11.72
C GLN A 80 8.37 -7.73 12.77
N GLU A 81 9.12 -8.10 13.81
CA GLU A 81 8.63 -8.85 14.96
C GLU A 81 7.50 -8.02 15.59
N ALA A 82 6.29 -8.23 15.08
CA ALA A 82 5.10 -7.66 15.66
C ALA A 82 4.84 -8.47 16.94
N SER A 83 5.09 -7.81 18.08
CA SER A 83 4.67 -8.15 19.44
C SER A 83 5.71 -8.89 20.31
N THR A 84 6.60 -8.14 20.98
CA THR A 84 6.73 -8.19 22.45
C THR A 84 7.69 -7.10 22.95
N THR A 85 7.14 -6.01 23.47
CA THR A 85 7.75 -5.37 24.64
C THR A 85 6.62 -5.08 25.60
N SER A 86 6.39 -6.06 26.48
CA SER A 86 5.78 -5.82 27.78
C SER A 86 6.59 -4.76 28.51
N GLN A 87 5.92 -3.77 29.10
CA GLN A 87 6.14 -3.31 30.47
C GLN A 87 4.97 -2.43 30.91
#